data_AF-A0A1M7SVC0-F1
#
_entry.id   AF-A0A1M7SVC0-F1
#
_cell.length_a   1.000
_cell.length_b   1.000
_cell.length_c   1.000
_cell.angle_alpha   90.00
_cell.angle_beta   90.00
_cell.angle_gamma   90.00
#
_symmetry.space_group_name_H-M   'P 1'
#
loop_
_entity.id
_entity.type
_entity.pdbx_description
1 polymer ?
#
loop_
_entity_poly.entity_id
_entity_poly.type
_entity_poly.pdbx_seq_one_letter_code
_entity_poly.pdbx_strand_id
1 'polypeptide(L)'
;MADETLLKRVAPNSLEAEQSVVGAMLMDKDAIEIAAEIVTADDFYNRQLGTIFEAMVELNREGSAVDVVTLQNRLREKNVPPNVSSVEYIGELVSAVPTSANVKYYAKIVADKSTLRKLIRVSEDTINNCYAGGEDMEGILNDVEKNVFQITQKRNTGDFVPIDQVVMNALNRIETASKMKGNVTGHSTGFIDLDYNTAGFQPSDLILIAARPAMGKTAFVLNIAEHMAFHDNKCVAMFSLEMSKEQFVNRLLSMESHVDSQHIRTGNMSDLDWERLIESADVVGSSKLIIDDTPSISIQELRSKCRKYKMEYDLQVIMIDYLQLMSGGSGKSSESRQQEISEISRSLKALARELNVPVVALSQLSRAVEQRPDHRPMLSDLRESGAIEQDADMVMFIYRDDYYNKDTEKKGVAEIIIAKQRHGPIGTVELLWLPEYTKFANLEKGH
;
A
#
# COMPACT_ATOMS: atom_id res chain seq x y z
N MET A 1 -43.65 28.28 -22.37
CA MET A 1 -42.29 28.69 -22.75
C MET A 1 -41.41 28.44 -21.55
N ALA A 2 -40.93 27.20 -21.41
CA ALA A 2 -39.91 26.83 -20.45
C ALA A 2 -38.60 26.90 -21.22
N ASP A 3 -37.68 27.72 -20.72
CA ASP A 3 -36.49 28.18 -21.40
C ASP A 3 -35.57 27.00 -21.76
N GLU A 4 -35.57 26.64 -23.05
CA GLU A 4 -34.60 25.76 -23.70
C GLU A 4 -33.23 26.45 -23.72
N THR A 5 -32.55 26.51 -22.57
CA THR A 5 -31.10 26.60 -22.55
C THR A 5 -30.54 25.20 -22.29
N LEU A 6 -30.41 24.45 -23.38
CA LEU A 6 -29.37 23.44 -23.51
C LEU A 6 -28.03 24.14 -23.27
N LEU A 7 -27.66 24.31 -22.00
CA LEU A 7 -26.30 24.65 -21.58
C LEU A 7 -25.40 23.59 -22.22
N LYS A 8 -24.70 23.95 -23.31
CA LYS A 8 -23.58 23.17 -23.82
C LYS A 8 -22.67 22.93 -22.62
N ARG A 9 -22.66 21.69 -22.10
CA ARG A 9 -21.79 21.28 -21.00
C ARG A 9 -20.35 21.33 -21.52
N VAL A 10 -19.70 22.48 -21.39
CA VAL A 10 -18.28 22.62 -21.70
C VAL A 10 -17.50 22.01 -20.54
N ALA A 11 -16.55 21.13 -20.85
CA ALA A 11 -15.72 20.52 -19.83
C ALA A 11 -14.95 21.59 -19.04
N PRO A 12 -14.82 21.48 -17.71
CA PRO A 12 -14.11 22.46 -16.88
C PRO A 12 -12.69 22.73 -17.40
N ASN A 13 -12.42 23.99 -17.71
CA ASN A 13 -11.12 24.45 -18.21
C ASN A 13 -10.85 25.89 -17.75
N SER A 14 -9.61 26.34 -17.93
CA SER A 14 -9.22 27.75 -17.82
C SER A 14 -8.08 27.99 -18.79
N LEU A 15 -8.42 28.42 -20.01
CA LEU A 15 -7.44 28.67 -21.07
C LEU A 15 -6.44 29.75 -20.65
N GLU A 16 -6.88 30.77 -19.91
CA GLU A 16 -6.03 31.84 -19.38
C GLU A 16 -4.97 31.29 -18.41
N ALA A 17 -5.36 30.37 -17.52
CA ALA A 17 -4.41 29.74 -16.60
C ALA A 17 -3.44 28.82 -17.34
N GLU A 18 -3.92 28.05 -18.34
CA GLU A 18 -3.07 27.20 -19.18
C GLU A 18 -2.02 28.01 -19.95
N GLN A 19 -2.44 29.11 -20.59
CA GLN A 19 -1.54 30.06 -21.24
C GLN A 19 -0.56 30.65 -20.23
N SER A 20 -1.03 30.95 -19.01
CA SER A 20 -0.19 31.55 -17.98
C SER A 20 0.88 30.63 -17.44
N VAL A 21 0.62 29.32 -17.36
CA VAL A 21 1.63 28.32 -16.98
C VAL A 21 2.72 28.27 -18.04
N VAL A 22 2.35 28.09 -19.31
CA VAL A 22 3.33 27.97 -20.41
C VAL A 22 4.12 29.27 -20.60
N GLY A 23 3.47 30.42 -20.51
CA GLY A 23 4.13 31.72 -20.58
C GLY A 23 5.12 31.95 -19.43
N ALA A 24 4.75 31.60 -18.19
CA ALA A 24 5.64 31.71 -17.03
C ALA A 24 6.88 30.82 -17.18
N MET A 25 6.71 29.60 -17.69
CA MET A 25 7.80 28.67 -17.94
C MET A 25 8.78 29.15 -19.03
N LEU A 26 8.34 30.00 -19.97
CA LEU A 26 9.19 30.60 -21.00
C LEU A 26 10.00 31.79 -20.46
N MET A 27 9.51 32.45 -19.40
CA MET A 27 10.19 33.58 -18.77
C MET A 27 11.26 33.15 -17.79
N ASP A 28 11.04 32.02 -17.11
CA ASP A 28 11.84 31.59 -15.97
C ASP A 28 12.01 30.08 -15.95
N LYS A 29 13.27 29.64 -15.80
CA LYS A 29 13.62 28.22 -15.74
C LYS A 29 13.08 27.56 -14.48
N ASP A 30 13.10 28.25 -13.34
CA ASP A 30 12.63 27.69 -12.07
C ASP A 30 11.12 27.42 -12.11
N ALA A 31 10.38 28.20 -12.92
CA ALA A 31 8.96 28.00 -13.15
C ALA A 31 8.65 26.67 -13.88
N ILE A 32 9.58 26.15 -14.69
CA ILE A 32 9.43 24.85 -15.34
C ILE A 32 9.42 23.73 -14.30
N GLU A 33 10.35 23.76 -13.36
CA GLU A 33 10.43 22.73 -12.30
C GLU A 33 9.18 22.75 -11.42
N ILE A 34 8.76 23.93 -10.98
CA ILE A 34 7.55 24.10 -10.16
C ILE A 34 6.30 23.61 -10.89
N ALA A 35 6.16 23.94 -12.18
CA ALA A 35 4.99 23.52 -12.96
C ALA A 35 4.99 22.01 -13.22
N ALA A 36 6.15 21.41 -13.53
CA ALA A 36 6.32 19.99 -13.78
C ALA A 36 6.03 19.11 -12.54
N GLU A 37 6.18 19.65 -11.33
CA GLU A 37 5.77 18.98 -10.09
C GLU A 37 4.24 18.92 -9.90
N ILE A 38 3.48 19.83 -10.54
CA ILE A 38 2.05 20.03 -10.25
C ILE A 38 1.16 19.50 -11.38
N VAL A 39 1.57 19.68 -12.63
CA VAL A 39 0.78 19.33 -13.83
C VAL A 39 1.59 18.55 -14.85
N THR A 40 0.88 17.71 -15.60
CA THR A 40 1.39 16.97 -16.76
C THR A 40 0.76 17.48 -18.06
N ALA A 41 1.31 17.09 -19.21
CA ALA A 41 0.78 17.48 -20.52
C ALA A 41 -0.71 17.12 -20.70
N ASP A 42 -1.15 16.00 -20.14
CA ASP A 42 -2.54 15.52 -20.18
C ASP A 42 -3.52 16.35 -19.32
N ASP A 43 -2.99 17.19 -18.42
CA ASP A 43 -3.80 18.06 -17.57
C ASP A 43 -4.24 19.34 -18.29
N PHE A 44 -3.73 19.62 -19.48
CA PHE A 44 -4.17 20.73 -20.32
C PHE A 44 -5.44 20.38 -21.08
N TYR A 45 -6.43 21.27 -21.05
CA TYR A 45 -7.62 21.15 -21.91
C TYR A 45 -7.25 21.44 -23.36
N ASN A 46 -6.42 22.45 -23.59
CA ASN A 46 -5.87 22.72 -24.91
C ASN A 46 -4.66 21.80 -25.18
N ARG A 47 -4.85 20.81 -26.05
CA ARG A 47 -3.80 19.88 -26.47
C ARG A 47 -2.55 20.56 -27.05
N GLN A 48 -2.71 21.73 -27.67
CA GLN A 48 -1.58 22.49 -28.22
C GLN A 48 -0.68 23.01 -27.10
N LEU A 49 -1.27 23.56 -26.04
CA LEU A 49 -0.53 24.02 -24.86
C LEU A 49 0.10 22.84 -24.09
N GLY A 50 -0.59 21.71 -23.98
CA GLY A 50 -0.02 20.49 -23.40
C GLY A 50 1.21 19.98 -24.16
N THR A 51 1.19 20.07 -25.50
CA THR A 51 2.33 19.67 -26.36
C THR A 51 3.52 20.63 -26.17
N ILE A 52 3.24 21.93 -26.05
CA ILE A 52 4.27 22.94 -25.76
C ILE A 52 4.89 22.70 -24.39
N PHE A 53 4.05 22.48 -23.37
CA PHE A 53 4.48 22.16 -22.01
C PHE A 53 5.42 20.95 -21.99
N GLU A 54 5.04 19.85 -22.66
CA GLU A 54 5.88 18.65 -22.75
C GLU A 54 7.23 18.93 -23.40
N ALA A 55 7.25 19.67 -24.51
CA ALA A 55 8.48 20.06 -25.20
C ALA A 55 9.41 20.90 -24.31
N MET A 56 8.86 21.80 -23.48
CA MET A 56 9.63 22.61 -22.54
C MET A 56 10.23 21.78 -21.42
N VAL A 57 9.45 20.84 -20.87
CA VAL A 57 9.94 19.92 -19.82
C VAL A 57 11.05 19.02 -20.35
N GLU A 58 10.93 18.51 -21.58
CA GLU A 58 11.98 17.72 -22.25
C GLU A 58 13.27 18.54 -22.44
N LEU A 59 13.17 19.75 -23.00
CA LEU A 59 14.33 20.62 -23.19
C LEU A 59 15.04 20.92 -21.86
N ASN A 60 14.27 21.17 -20.79
CA ASN A 60 14.84 21.39 -19.47
C ASN A 60 15.54 20.14 -18.91
N ARG A 61 14.96 18.95 -19.09
CA ARG A 61 15.58 17.68 -18.68
C ARG A 61 16.89 17.40 -19.42
N GLU A 62 16.97 17.77 -20.69
CA GLU A 62 18.21 17.67 -21.49
C GLU A 62 19.26 18.73 -21.12
N GLY A 63 18.95 19.64 -20.20
CA GLY A 63 19.84 20.74 -19.81
C GLY A 63 19.97 21.84 -20.87
N SER A 64 19.09 21.85 -21.87
CA SER A 64 19.04 22.88 -22.91
C SER A 64 18.32 24.14 -22.41
N ALA A 65 18.70 25.31 -22.92
CA ALA A 65 17.97 26.55 -22.64
C ALA A 65 16.56 26.46 -23.24
N VAL A 66 15.54 26.84 -22.46
CA VAL A 66 14.14 26.89 -22.91
C VAL A 66 13.82 28.33 -23.27
N ASP A 67 13.97 28.66 -24.55
CA ASP A 67 13.66 29.97 -25.11
C ASP A 67 12.82 29.82 -26.38
N VAL A 68 12.37 30.94 -26.96
CA VAL A 68 11.50 30.95 -28.14
C VAL A 68 12.11 30.19 -29.32
N VAL A 69 13.43 30.26 -29.50
CA VAL A 69 14.13 29.65 -30.64
C VAL A 69 14.30 28.15 -30.42
N THR A 70 14.77 27.74 -29.24
CA THR A 70 14.96 26.33 -28.91
C THR A 70 13.63 25.57 -28.86
N LEU A 71 12.59 26.19 -28.29
CA LEU A 71 11.25 25.63 -28.29
C LEU A 71 10.69 25.51 -29.71
N GLN A 72 10.85 26.52 -30.56
CA GLN A 72 10.38 26.45 -31.95
C GLN A 72 11.04 25.30 -32.72
N ASN A 73 12.36 25.12 -32.56
CA ASN A 73 13.08 24.03 -33.21
C ASN A 73 12.57 22.67 -32.74
N ARG A 74 12.39 22.48 -31.42
CA ARG A 74 11.83 21.25 -30.84
C ARG A 74 10.41 20.95 -31.33
N LEU A 75 9.55 21.98 -31.41
CA LEU A 75 8.18 21.83 -31.92
C LEU A 75 8.16 21.44 -33.41
N ARG A 76 9.09 21.96 -34.22
CA ARG A 76 9.25 21.55 -35.63
C ARG A 76 9.70 20.10 -35.77
N GLU A 77 10.66 19.66 -34.95
CA GLU A 77 11.11 18.27 -34.92
C GLU A 77 9.95 17.30 -34.57
N LYS A 78 9.07 17.71 -33.66
CA LYS A 78 7.86 16.96 -33.28
C LYS A 78 6.71 17.04 -34.30
N ASN A 79 6.91 17.66 -35.46
CA ASN A 79 5.88 17.87 -36.50
C ASN A 79 4.61 18.58 -35.98
N VAL A 80 4.75 19.46 -34.99
CA VAL A 80 3.63 20.25 -34.48
C VAL A 80 3.18 21.25 -35.56
N PRO A 81 1.87 21.50 -35.75
CA PRO A 81 1.37 22.41 -36.77
C PRO A 81 2.07 23.79 -36.82
N PRO A 82 2.34 24.35 -38.02
CA PRO A 82 3.09 25.60 -38.17
C PRO A 82 2.48 26.82 -37.46
N ASN A 83 1.16 26.81 -37.24
CA ASN A 83 0.43 27.85 -36.55
C ASN A 83 0.65 27.85 -35.02
N VAL A 84 1.02 26.71 -34.44
CA VAL A 84 1.31 26.57 -32.99
C VAL A 84 2.80 26.78 -32.71
N SER A 85 3.66 26.52 -33.70
CA SER A 85 5.11 26.73 -33.63
C SER A 85 5.56 28.10 -34.16
N SER A 86 4.62 29.02 -34.44
CA SER A 86 4.96 30.36 -34.92
C SER A 86 5.56 31.22 -33.81
N VAL A 87 6.46 32.12 -34.19
CA VAL A 87 7.07 33.07 -33.26
C VAL A 87 6.03 34.01 -32.68
N GLU A 88 5.02 34.39 -33.49
CA GLU A 88 3.93 35.24 -33.01
C GLU A 88 3.15 34.57 -31.88
N TYR A 89 2.78 33.29 -32.02
CA TYR A 89 2.00 32.58 -31.01
C TYR A 89 2.77 32.40 -29.70
N ILE A 90 4.05 32.03 -29.78
CA ILE A 90 4.90 31.91 -28.59
C ILE A 90 5.09 33.28 -27.92
N GLY A 91 5.24 34.35 -28.71
CA GLY A 91 5.33 35.72 -28.20
C GLY A 91 4.05 36.19 -27.48
N GLU A 92 2.88 35.79 -27.97
CA GLU A 92 1.60 36.04 -27.30
C GLU A 92 1.53 35.36 -25.93
N LEU A 93 2.02 34.12 -25.80
CA LEU A 93 2.04 33.39 -24.52
C LEU A 93 2.91 34.07 -23.47
N VAL A 94 4.08 34.58 -23.86
CA VAL A 94 4.95 35.37 -22.96
C VAL A 94 4.29 36.68 -22.56
N SER A 95 3.62 37.34 -23.51
CA SER A 95 2.96 38.63 -23.28
C SER A 95 1.70 38.51 -22.41
N ALA A 96 1.07 37.33 -22.36
CA ALA A 96 -0.11 37.07 -21.56
C ALA A 96 0.18 36.98 -20.04
N VAL A 97 1.45 36.82 -19.65
CA VAL A 97 1.85 36.56 -18.26
C VAL A 97 2.50 37.78 -17.62
N PRO A 98 1.90 38.37 -16.58
CA PRO A 98 2.48 39.51 -15.89
C PRO A 98 3.76 39.18 -15.09
N THR A 99 3.86 37.95 -14.55
CA THR A 99 4.99 37.50 -13.72
C THR A 99 5.07 35.97 -13.65
N SER A 100 6.30 35.43 -13.69
CA SER A 100 6.57 34.00 -13.52
C SER A 100 6.35 33.51 -12.09
N ALA A 101 6.42 34.40 -11.09
CA ALA A 101 6.34 34.05 -9.67
C ALA A 101 5.02 33.36 -9.27
N ASN A 102 3.94 33.58 -10.04
CA ASN A 102 2.62 33.02 -9.79
C ASN A 102 2.37 31.68 -10.49
N VAL A 103 3.37 31.08 -11.15
CA VAL A 103 3.23 29.81 -11.89
C VAL A 103 2.59 28.72 -11.04
N LYS A 104 2.94 28.62 -9.75
CA LYS A 104 2.37 27.64 -8.82
C LYS A 104 0.86 27.77 -8.69
N TYR A 105 0.34 29.00 -8.67
CA TYR A 105 -1.09 29.27 -8.55
C TYR A 105 -1.82 28.91 -9.86
N TYR A 106 -1.27 29.30 -11.01
CA TYR A 106 -1.85 28.96 -12.32
C TYR A 106 -1.83 27.45 -12.57
N ALA A 107 -0.73 26.77 -12.26
CA ALA A 107 -0.61 25.32 -12.37
C ALA A 107 -1.64 24.60 -11.49
N LYS A 108 -1.89 25.12 -10.27
CA LYS A 108 -2.93 24.58 -9.40
C LYS A 108 -4.34 24.73 -10.00
N ILE A 109 -4.65 25.87 -10.63
CA ILE A 109 -5.93 26.04 -11.33
C ILE A 109 -6.08 25.00 -12.45
N VAL A 110 -5.04 24.80 -13.27
CA VAL A 110 -5.06 23.80 -14.34
C VAL A 110 -5.25 22.38 -13.77
N ALA A 111 -4.53 22.04 -12.70
CA ALA A 111 -4.66 20.76 -12.00
C ALA A 111 -6.08 20.53 -11.43
N ASP A 112 -6.68 21.54 -10.81
CA ASP A 112 -8.03 21.47 -10.26
C ASP A 112 -9.06 21.25 -11.37
N LYS A 113 -8.93 21.98 -12.49
CA LYS A 113 -9.82 21.80 -13.67
C LYS A 113 -9.62 20.43 -14.32
N SER A 114 -8.38 19.94 -14.42
CA SER A 114 -8.08 18.58 -14.91
C SER A 114 -8.74 17.51 -14.03
N THR A 115 -8.64 17.67 -12.71
CA THR A 115 -9.27 16.77 -11.73
C THR A 115 -10.78 16.72 -11.92
N LEU A 116 -11.44 17.88 -12.12
CA LEU A 116 -12.87 17.92 -12.44
C LEU A 116 -13.20 17.20 -13.75
N ARG A 117 -12.37 17.35 -14.80
CA ARG A 117 -12.57 16.63 -16.07
C ARG A 117 -12.43 15.11 -15.91
N LYS A 118 -11.46 14.65 -15.14
CA LYS A 118 -11.27 13.22 -14.83
C LYS A 118 -12.48 12.67 -14.07
N LEU A 119 -13.00 13.41 -13.09
CA LEU A 119 -14.20 13.02 -12.35
C LEU A 119 -15.47 12.95 -13.22
N ILE A 120 -15.62 13.87 -14.19
CA ILE A 120 -16.71 13.82 -15.16
C ILE A 120 -16.61 12.55 -16.01
N ARG A 121 -15.42 12.21 -16.52
CA ARG A 121 -15.22 10.98 -17.31
C ARG A 121 -15.55 9.73 -16.51
N VAL A 122 -15.02 9.61 -15.28
CA VAL A 122 -15.32 8.47 -14.40
C VAL A 122 -16.83 8.36 -14.13
N SER A 123 -17.51 9.49 -13.92
CA SER A 123 -18.97 9.51 -13.77
C SER A 123 -19.70 9.05 -15.03
N GLU A 124 -19.29 9.51 -16.22
CA GLU A 124 -19.86 9.10 -17.51
C GLU A 124 -19.65 7.60 -17.78
N ASP A 125 -18.45 7.08 -17.53
CA ASP A 125 -18.13 5.66 -17.66
C ASP A 125 -18.97 4.82 -16.69
N THR A 126 -19.13 5.27 -15.44
CA THR A 126 -19.99 4.62 -14.44
C THR A 126 -21.44 4.58 -14.90
N ILE A 127 -21.96 5.69 -15.43
CA ILE A 127 -23.32 5.76 -15.96
C ILE A 127 -23.49 4.77 -17.12
N ASN A 128 -22.53 4.71 -18.04
CA ASN A 128 -22.56 3.79 -19.18
C ASN A 128 -22.54 2.33 -18.72
N ASN A 129 -21.70 1.98 -17.74
CA ASN A 129 -21.63 0.62 -17.19
C ASN A 129 -22.94 0.21 -16.51
N CYS A 130 -23.57 1.11 -15.75
CA CYS A 130 -24.88 0.88 -15.14
C CYS A 130 -25.98 0.58 -16.18
N TYR A 131 -25.97 1.25 -17.34
CA TYR A 131 -26.94 1.00 -18.41
C TYR A 131 -26.62 -0.24 -19.25
N ALA A 132 -25.33 -0.60 -19.39
CA ALA A 132 -24.91 -1.75 -20.19
C ALA A 132 -25.31 -3.10 -19.56
N GLY A 133 -25.47 -3.17 -18.24
CA GLY A 133 -25.99 -4.34 -17.53
C GLY A 133 -25.13 -5.62 -17.63
N GLY A 134 -23.86 -5.49 -18.03
CA GLY A 134 -22.94 -6.62 -18.23
C GLY A 134 -22.13 -7.03 -17.00
N GLU A 135 -22.04 -6.17 -15.99
CA GLU A 135 -21.29 -6.38 -14.75
C GLU A 135 -22.25 -6.49 -13.55
N ASP A 136 -21.83 -7.26 -12.54
CA ASP A 136 -22.55 -7.34 -11.26
C ASP A 136 -22.47 -6.01 -10.50
N MET A 137 -23.49 -5.69 -9.72
CA MET A 137 -23.61 -4.44 -8.95
C MET A 137 -22.37 -4.20 -8.08
N GLU A 138 -21.85 -5.25 -7.43
CA GLU A 138 -20.64 -5.15 -6.61
C GLU A 138 -19.39 -4.81 -7.44
N GLY A 139 -19.28 -5.33 -8.67
CA GLY A 139 -18.18 -5.00 -9.59
C GLY A 139 -18.16 -3.52 -9.93
N ILE A 140 -19.32 -2.97 -10.28
CA ILE A 140 -19.48 -1.55 -10.63
C ILE A 140 -19.06 -0.65 -9.45
N LEU A 141 -19.51 -0.97 -8.21
CA LEU A 141 -19.12 -0.19 -7.03
C LEU A 141 -17.60 -0.20 -6.78
N ASN A 142 -16.95 -1.35 -6.96
CA ASN A 142 -15.51 -1.47 -6.79
C ASN A 142 -14.72 -0.65 -7.82
N ASP A 143 -15.17 -0.61 -9.07
CA ASP A 143 -14.54 0.15 -10.12
C ASP A 143 -14.71 1.66 -9.90
N VAL A 144 -15.87 2.10 -9.43
CA VAL A 144 -16.08 3.49 -9.01
C VAL A 144 -15.11 3.88 -7.90
N GLU A 145 -15.04 3.09 -6.83
CA GLU A 145 -14.12 3.37 -5.72
C GLU A 145 -12.66 3.40 -6.17
N LYS A 146 -12.26 2.44 -7.01
CA LYS A 146 -10.90 2.36 -7.56
C LYS A 146 -10.57 3.60 -8.38
N ASN A 147 -11.46 4.00 -9.28
CA ASN A 147 -11.24 5.13 -10.19
C ASN A 147 -11.20 6.46 -9.42
N VAL A 148 -12.09 6.64 -8.44
CA VAL A 148 -12.09 7.81 -7.55
C VAL A 148 -10.80 7.84 -6.72
N PHE A 149 -10.38 6.70 -6.17
CA PHE A 149 -9.13 6.59 -5.41
C PHE A 149 -7.89 6.90 -6.28
N GLN A 150 -7.87 6.47 -7.54
CA GLN A 150 -6.79 6.81 -8.46
C GLN A 150 -6.73 8.31 -8.76
N ILE A 151 -7.88 8.99 -8.88
CA ILE A 151 -7.92 10.45 -9.08
C ILE A 151 -7.31 11.18 -7.88
N THR A 152 -7.58 10.73 -6.65
CA THR A 152 -7.03 11.35 -5.44
C THR A 152 -5.52 11.06 -5.26
N GLN A 153 -5.05 9.89 -5.72
CA GLN A 153 -3.62 9.53 -5.67
C GLN A 153 -2.76 10.09 -6.81
N LYS A 154 -3.32 10.41 -7.99
CA LYS A 154 -2.56 10.71 -9.23
C LYS A 154 -1.71 12.00 -9.23
N ARG A 155 -1.31 12.51 -8.08
CA ARG A 155 -0.20 13.47 -8.01
C ARG A 155 1.14 12.89 -8.48
N ASN A 156 1.30 11.60 -8.78
CA ASN A 156 2.61 11.05 -9.21
C ASN A 156 2.67 9.73 -10.02
N THR A 157 1.62 9.30 -10.74
CA THR A 157 1.67 7.98 -11.42
C THR A 157 1.17 8.01 -12.86
N GLY A 158 2.11 8.16 -13.82
CA GLY A 158 1.88 7.92 -15.24
C GLY A 158 2.20 6.48 -15.65
N ASP A 159 1.39 5.90 -16.55
CA ASP A 159 1.40 4.49 -17.00
C ASP A 159 2.66 4.06 -17.78
N PHE A 160 3.59 4.99 -18.03
CA PHE A 160 4.90 4.70 -18.60
C PHE A 160 5.94 5.63 -17.95
N VAL A 161 6.93 5.04 -17.25
CA VAL A 161 8.03 5.79 -16.64
C VAL A 161 9.32 5.42 -17.40
N PRO A 162 9.94 6.36 -18.12
CA PRO A 162 11.26 6.19 -18.74
C PRO A 162 12.30 5.61 -17.76
N ILE A 163 13.15 4.70 -18.25
CA ILE A 163 14.10 3.94 -17.39
C ILE A 163 15.07 4.85 -16.62
N ASP A 164 15.44 5.98 -17.19
CA ASP A 164 16.27 7.02 -16.55
C ASP A 164 15.62 7.55 -15.27
N GLN A 165 14.31 7.84 -15.29
CA GLN A 165 13.58 8.25 -14.08
C GLN A 165 13.52 7.12 -13.05
N VAL A 166 13.28 5.88 -13.49
CA VAL A 166 13.27 4.71 -12.58
C VAL A 166 14.64 4.54 -11.93
N VAL A 167 15.72 4.68 -12.70
CA VAL A 167 17.11 4.60 -12.21
C VAL A 167 17.41 5.70 -11.20
N MET A 168 17.03 6.95 -11.49
CA MET A 168 17.22 8.06 -10.54
C MET A 168 16.44 7.84 -9.24
N ASN A 169 15.20 7.37 -9.33
CA ASN A 169 14.39 7.01 -8.17
C ASN A 169 15.02 5.86 -7.35
N ALA A 170 15.58 4.86 -8.03
CA ALA A 170 16.29 3.75 -7.38
C ALA A 170 17.56 4.22 -6.67
N LEU A 171 18.37 5.09 -7.31
CA LEU A 171 19.58 5.66 -6.70
C LEU A 171 19.25 6.50 -5.47
N ASN A 172 18.21 7.35 -5.53
CA ASN A 172 17.74 8.14 -4.39
C ASN A 172 17.30 7.24 -3.22
N ARG A 173 16.63 6.12 -3.51
CA ARG A 173 16.26 5.12 -2.49
C ARG A 173 17.48 4.47 -1.84
N ILE A 174 18.48 4.09 -2.63
CA ILE A 174 19.73 3.50 -2.12
C ILE A 174 20.50 4.51 -1.25
N GLU A 175 20.58 5.77 -1.68
CA GLU A 175 21.23 6.82 -0.91
C GLU A 175 20.51 7.06 0.43
N THR A 176 19.17 7.08 0.42
CA THR A 176 18.36 7.20 1.63
C THR A 176 18.57 6.04 2.58
N ALA A 177 18.59 4.80 2.06
CA ALA A 177 18.88 3.60 2.84
C ALA A 177 20.29 3.60 3.44
N SER A 178 21.29 4.08 2.69
CA SER A 178 22.68 4.22 3.16
C SER A 178 22.84 5.25 4.28
N LYS A 179 21.99 6.30 4.28
CA LYS A 179 21.99 7.34 5.33
C LYS A 179 21.24 6.93 6.60
N MET A 180 20.31 5.98 6.52
CA MET A 180 19.65 5.44 7.70
C MET A 180 20.63 4.60 8.52
N LYS A 181 20.81 4.94 9.79
CA LYS A 181 21.54 4.10 10.74
C LYS A 181 20.66 2.92 11.13
N GLY A 182 20.74 1.82 10.39
CA GLY A 182 20.03 0.58 10.68
C GLY A 182 19.97 -0.35 9.47
N ASN A 183 19.87 -1.66 9.69
CA ASN A 183 19.80 -2.67 8.63
C ASN A 183 18.38 -2.85 8.05
N VAL A 184 17.42 -2.01 8.43
CA VAL A 184 15.99 -2.18 8.12
C VAL A 184 15.54 -1.06 7.18
N THR A 185 15.26 -1.41 5.92
CA THR A 185 14.77 -0.47 4.91
C THR A 185 13.23 -0.42 4.83
N GLY A 186 12.57 -1.47 5.30
CA GLY A 186 11.12 -1.59 5.38
C GLY A 186 10.56 -1.27 6.77
N HIS A 187 9.37 -1.76 7.05
CA HIS A 187 8.75 -1.67 8.37
C HIS A 187 9.36 -2.73 9.31
N SER A 188 9.93 -2.32 10.45
CA SER A 188 10.56 -3.21 11.42
C SER A 188 9.54 -4.12 12.10
N THR A 189 9.90 -5.40 12.24
CA THR A 189 9.07 -6.39 12.93
C THR A 189 9.25 -6.39 14.45
N GLY A 190 10.27 -5.70 14.97
CA GLY A 190 10.68 -5.74 16.39
C GLY A 190 11.56 -6.94 16.75
N PHE A 191 11.73 -7.88 15.82
CA PHE A 191 12.62 -9.02 15.98
C PHE A 191 13.93 -8.78 15.23
N ILE A 192 15.02 -8.58 15.97
CA ILE A 192 16.31 -8.11 15.45
C ILE A 192 16.85 -9.06 14.37
N ASP A 193 16.88 -10.36 14.67
CA ASP A 193 17.39 -11.39 13.75
C ASP A 193 16.48 -11.57 12.52
N LEU A 194 15.18 -11.34 12.67
CA LEU A 194 14.23 -11.40 11.55
C LEU A 194 14.38 -10.18 10.65
N ASP A 195 14.47 -8.99 11.25
CA ASP A 195 14.68 -7.73 10.56
C ASP A 195 16.03 -7.70 9.84
N TYR A 196 17.06 -8.31 10.41
CA TYR A 196 18.35 -8.48 9.74
C TYR A 196 18.24 -9.31 8.46
N ASN A 197 17.48 -10.42 8.50
CA ASN A 197 17.32 -11.31 7.35
C ASN A 197 16.33 -10.78 6.30
N THR A 198 15.36 -9.97 6.71
CA THR A 198 14.26 -9.49 5.86
C THR A 198 14.43 -8.04 5.40
N ALA A 199 15.31 -7.28 6.05
CA ALA A 199 15.37 -5.82 6.01
C ALA A 199 14.02 -5.16 6.40
N GLY A 200 13.19 -5.85 7.18
CA GLY A 200 11.82 -5.47 7.52
C GLY A 200 10.82 -5.74 6.40
N PHE A 201 9.54 -5.50 6.66
CA PHE A 201 8.47 -5.70 5.69
C PHE A 201 8.44 -4.56 4.68
N GLN A 202 8.67 -4.89 3.41
CA GLN A 202 8.78 -3.89 2.35
C GLN A 202 7.38 -3.44 1.86
N PRO A 203 7.23 -2.15 1.50
CA PRO A 203 6.04 -1.67 0.81
C PRO A 203 5.75 -2.47 -0.46
N SER A 204 4.47 -2.68 -0.77
CA SER A 204 4.00 -3.44 -1.92
C SER A 204 4.20 -4.96 -1.89
N ASP A 205 4.79 -5.52 -0.82
CA ASP A 205 4.98 -6.96 -0.68
C ASP A 205 3.76 -7.66 -0.07
N LEU A 206 3.52 -8.89 -0.53
CA LEU A 206 2.61 -9.85 0.09
C LEU A 206 3.45 -10.84 0.90
N ILE A 207 3.32 -10.76 2.23
CA ILE A 207 4.01 -11.63 3.18
C ILE A 207 3.01 -12.68 3.67
N LEU A 208 3.33 -13.96 3.47
CA LEU A 208 2.56 -15.06 4.00
C LEU A 208 3.20 -15.60 5.27
N ILE A 209 2.42 -15.76 6.34
CA ILE A 209 2.86 -16.47 7.55
C ILE A 209 1.93 -17.64 7.76
N ALA A 210 2.49 -18.85 7.80
CA ALA A 210 1.69 -20.05 7.95
C ALA A 210 2.19 -20.96 9.07
N ALA A 211 1.24 -21.60 9.75
CA ALA A 211 1.56 -22.54 10.82
C ALA A 211 0.43 -23.56 10.99
N ARG A 212 0.70 -24.62 11.76
CA ARG A 212 -0.35 -25.49 12.30
C ARG A 212 -1.11 -24.76 13.43
N PRO A 213 -2.35 -25.18 13.74
CA PRO A 213 -3.05 -24.70 14.94
C PRO A 213 -2.18 -24.80 16.20
N ALA A 214 -2.38 -23.88 17.14
CA ALA A 214 -1.65 -23.79 18.41
C ALA A 214 -0.13 -23.49 18.32
N MET A 215 0.44 -23.27 17.13
CA MET A 215 1.85 -22.90 16.96
C MET A 215 2.18 -21.43 17.26
N GLY A 216 1.17 -20.61 17.58
CA GLY A 216 1.37 -19.18 17.88
C GLY A 216 1.26 -18.25 16.66
N LYS A 217 0.62 -18.67 15.57
CA LYS A 217 0.41 -17.88 14.34
C LYS A 217 -0.14 -16.47 14.60
N THR A 218 -1.29 -16.37 15.24
CA THR A 218 -1.93 -15.10 15.60
C THR A 218 -1.08 -14.30 16.59
N ALA A 219 -0.48 -14.98 17.57
CA ALA A 219 0.37 -14.33 18.56
C ALA A 219 1.60 -13.68 17.90
N PHE A 220 2.26 -14.36 16.97
CA PHE A 220 3.42 -13.82 16.27
C PHE A 220 3.08 -12.54 15.49
N VAL A 221 2.00 -12.56 14.72
CA VAL A 221 1.54 -11.38 13.98
C VAL A 221 1.09 -10.25 14.92
N LEU A 222 0.47 -10.58 16.05
CA LEU A 222 0.13 -9.62 17.09
C LEU A 222 1.37 -8.92 17.67
N ASN A 223 2.45 -9.64 17.92
CA ASN A 223 3.71 -9.06 18.44
C ASN A 223 4.31 -8.07 17.42
N ILE A 224 4.24 -8.40 16.12
CA ILE A 224 4.68 -7.49 15.06
C ILE A 224 3.77 -6.25 14.98
N ALA A 225 2.45 -6.44 15.06
CA ALA A 225 1.47 -5.36 15.01
C ALA A 225 1.64 -4.39 16.19
N GLU A 226 1.82 -4.94 17.38
CA GLU A 226 2.10 -4.22 18.63
C GLU A 226 3.35 -3.36 18.47
N HIS A 227 4.49 -3.96 18.11
CA HIS A 227 5.73 -3.20 17.89
C HIS A 227 5.56 -2.06 16.86
N MET A 228 4.96 -2.36 15.71
CA MET A 228 4.76 -1.36 14.65
C MET A 228 3.82 -0.22 15.08
N ALA A 229 2.74 -0.54 15.78
CA ALA A 229 1.74 0.44 16.18
C ALA A 229 2.15 1.25 17.41
N PHE A 230 2.81 0.62 18.39
CA PHE A 230 3.06 1.20 19.71
C PHE A 230 4.44 1.84 19.78
N HIS A 231 5.46 1.21 19.21
CA HIS A 231 6.83 1.73 19.22
C HIS A 231 7.17 2.56 17.98
N ASP A 232 6.82 2.08 16.78
CA ASP A 232 7.13 2.79 15.53
C ASP A 232 6.05 3.81 15.10
N ASN A 233 4.95 3.91 15.86
CA ASN A 233 3.81 4.81 15.63
C ASN A 233 3.23 4.71 14.20
N LYS A 234 3.21 3.48 13.66
CA LYS A 234 2.68 3.17 12.33
C LYS A 234 1.19 2.86 12.41
N CYS A 235 0.45 3.29 11.39
CA CYS A 235 -0.94 2.91 11.24
C CYS A 235 -1.04 1.47 10.72
N VAL A 236 -1.57 0.56 11.53
CA VAL A 236 -1.70 -0.87 11.22
C VAL A 236 -3.18 -1.25 11.22
N ALA A 237 -3.66 -1.84 10.14
CA ALA A 237 -5.01 -2.42 10.08
C ALA A 237 -4.95 -3.93 10.24
N MET A 238 -5.63 -4.46 11.25
CA MET A 238 -5.81 -5.88 11.50
C MET A 238 -7.24 -6.31 11.16
N PHE A 239 -7.36 -7.25 10.25
CA PHE A 239 -8.60 -7.94 9.95
C PHE A 239 -8.60 -9.31 10.66
N SER A 240 -9.34 -9.41 11.76
CA SER A 240 -9.44 -10.61 12.59
C SER A 240 -10.72 -11.37 12.27
N LEU A 241 -10.62 -12.38 11.42
CA LEU A 241 -11.75 -13.18 10.93
C LEU A 241 -12.08 -14.37 11.83
N GLU A 242 -11.13 -14.80 12.68
CA GLU A 242 -11.30 -15.93 13.60
C GLU A 242 -11.69 -15.48 15.02
N MET A 243 -11.17 -14.34 15.48
CA MET A 243 -11.31 -13.88 16.86
C MET A 243 -12.04 -12.54 16.95
N SER A 244 -12.78 -12.32 18.04
CA SER A 244 -13.41 -11.02 18.29
C SER A 244 -12.37 -9.97 18.69
N LYS A 245 -12.69 -8.69 18.45
CA LYS A 245 -11.85 -7.56 18.87
C LYS A 245 -11.54 -7.54 20.36
N GLU A 246 -12.47 -7.98 21.23
CA GLU A 246 -12.25 -8.03 22.68
C GLU A 246 -11.20 -9.09 23.05
N GLN A 247 -11.26 -10.27 22.41
CA GLN A 247 -10.25 -11.32 22.63
C GLN A 247 -8.88 -10.86 22.15
N PHE A 248 -8.84 -10.09 21.07
CA PHE A 248 -7.63 -9.53 20.49
C PHE A 248 -7.01 -8.47 21.42
N VAL A 249 -7.80 -7.51 21.92
CA VAL A 249 -7.35 -6.49 22.87
C VAL A 249 -6.86 -7.11 24.18
N ASN A 250 -7.53 -8.13 24.70
CA ASN A 250 -7.07 -8.83 25.91
C ASN A 250 -5.68 -9.46 25.73
N ARG A 251 -5.36 -9.95 24.53
CA ARG A 251 -4.00 -10.45 24.24
C ARG A 251 -2.98 -9.33 24.17
N LEU A 252 -3.29 -8.22 23.52
CA LEU A 252 -2.41 -7.05 23.49
C LEU A 252 -2.12 -6.52 24.90
N LEU A 253 -3.15 -6.42 25.74
CA LEU A 253 -3.00 -6.03 27.15
C LEU A 253 -2.10 -7.00 27.91
N SER A 254 -2.27 -8.32 27.72
CA SER A 254 -1.40 -9.34 28.34
C SER A 254 0.06 -9.19 27.91
N MET A 255 0.29 -8.95 26.62
CA MET A 255 1.62 -8.81 26.02
C MET A 255 2.34 -7.54 26.48
N GLU A 256 1.60 -6.44 26.62
CA GLU A 256 2.13 -5.12 27.02
C GLU A 256 2.34 -5.02 28.53
N SER A 257 1.34 -5.43 29.32
CA SER A 257 1.40 -5.34 30.80
C SER A 257 2.24 -6.42 31.46
N HIS A 258 2.62 -7.46 30.70
CA HIS A 258 3.24 -8.68 31.24
C HIS A 258 2.41 -9.33 32.36
N VAL A 259 1.08 -9.23 32.26
CA VAL A 259 0.12 -9.92 33.13
C VAL A 259 -0.36 -11.18 32.43
N ASP A 260 -0.44 -12.29 33.18
CA ASP A 260 -0.87 -13.59 32.65
C ASP A 260 -2.27 -13.51 32.00
N SER A 261 -2.37 -14.07 30.79
CA SER A 261 -3.59 -14.02 29.99
C SER A 261 -4.80 -14.74 30.63
N GLN A 262 -4.58 -15.74 31.49
CA GLN A 262 -5.63 -16.41 32.28
C GLN A 262 -6.10 -15.52 33.42
N HIS A 263 -5.21 -14.78 34.07
CA HIS A 263 -5.59 -13.84 35.13
C HIS A 263 -6.47 -12.72 34.58
N ILE A 264 -6.11 -12.15 33.42
CA ILE A 264 -6.95 -11.16 32.71
C ILE A 264 -8.32 -11.73 32.36
N ARG A 265 -8.35 -12.97 31.84
CA ARG A 265 -9.60 -13.62 31.43
C ARG A 265 -10.52 -13.96 32.61
N THR A 266 -9.95 -14.38 33.74
CA THR A 266 -10.70 -14.81 34.93
C THR A 266 -11.01 -13.66 35.89
N GLY A 267 -10.35 -12.51 35.72
CA GLY A 267 -10.45 -11.36 36.62
C GLY A 267 -9.71 -11.55 37.96
N ASN A 268 -8.94 -12.63 38.11
CA ASN A 268 -8.18 -12.92 39.33
C ASN A 268 -6.80 -12.25 39.25
N MET A 269 -6.77 -10.95 39.54
CA MET A 269 -5.58 -10.10 39.38
C MET A 269 -5.22 -9.44 40.70
N SER A 270 -3.93 -9.33 40.98
CA SER A 270 -3.45 -8.56 42.13
C SER A 270 -3.62 -7.05 41.88
N ASP A 271 -3.57 -6.24 42.94
CA ASP A 271 -3.64 -4.78 42.79
C ASP A 271 -2.51 -4.25 41.89
N LEU A 272 -1.33 -4.86 41.95
CA LEU A 272 -0.19 -4.52 41.08
C LEU A 272 -0.43 -4.90 39.61
N ASP A 273 -1.09 -6.03 39.35
CA ASP A 273 -1.45 -6.43 37.98
C ASP A 273 -2.48 -5.46 37.39
N TRP A 274 -3.43 -4.99 38.23
CA TRP A 274 -4.39 -3.96 37.84
C TRP A 274 -3.73 -2.64 37.49
N GLU A 275 -2.75 -2.18 38.29
CA GLU A 275 -1.98 -0.98 37.98
C GLU A 275 -1.28 -1.09 36.62
N ARG A 276 -0.57 -2.20 36.37
CA ARG A 276 0.10 -2.45 35.08
C ARG A 276 -0.88 -2.48 33.90
N LEU A 277 -2.04 -3.08 34.07
CA LEU A 277 -3.06 -3.14 33.01
C LEU A 277 -3.62 -1.76 32.66
N ILE A 278 -3.83 -0.90 33.66
CA ILE A 278 -4.31 0.47 33.43
C ILE A 278 -3.26 1.26 32.65
N GLU A 279 -1.99 1.18 33.02
CA GLU A 279 -0.89 1.82 32.29
C GLU A 279 -0.82 1.33 30.82
N SER A 280 -0.93 0.01 30.60
CA SER A 280 -0.94 -0.56 29.25
C SER A 280 -2.19 -0.18 28.44
N ALA A 281 -3.35 0.00 29.09
CA ALA A 281 -4.58 0.39 28.41
C ALA A 281 -4.47 1.77 27.75
N ASP A 282 -3.77 2.71 28.39
CA ASP A 282 -3.51 4.04 27.82
C ASP A 282 -2.61 3.96 26.57
N VAL A 283 -1.59 3.08 26.60
CA VAL A 283 -0.70 2.83 25.45
C VAL A 283 -1.48 2.22 24.29
N VAL A 284 -2.27 1.16 24.56
CA VAL A 284 -3.09 0.50 23.53
C VAL A 284 -4.12 1.47 22.95
N GLY A 285 -4.80 2.24 23.81
CA GLY A 285 -5.86 3.18 23.40
C GLY A 285 -5.39 4.39 22.62
N SER A 286 -4.13 4.79 22.77
CA SER A 286 -3.51 5.89 22.01
C SER A 286 -2.79 5.44 20.74
N SER A 287 -2.69 4.13 20.51
CA SER A 287 -2.03 3.57 19.33
C SER A 287 -2.80 3.80 18.03
N LYS A 288 -2.12 3.67 16.89
CA LYS A 288 -2.74 3.72 15.54
C LYS A 288 -3.11 2.33 15.02
N LEU A 289 -3.57 1.45 15.91
CA LEU A 289 -4.01 0.11 15.57
C LEU A 289 -5.51 0.11 15.27
N ILE A 290 -5.88 -0.26 14.04
CA ILE A 290 -7.26 -0.41 13.60
C ILE A 290 -7.60 -1.89 13.61
N ILE A 291 -8.67 -2.28 14.30
CA ILE A 291 -9.12 -3.68 14.39
C ILE A 291 -10.50 -3.79 13.74
N ASP A 292 -10.63 -4.71 12.79
CA ASP A 292 -11.89 -5.09 12.16
C ASP A 292 -12.13 -6.59 12.35
N ASP A 293 -13.19 -6.94 13.06
CA ASP A 293 -13.60 -8.32 13.35
C ASP A 293 -14.83 -8.77 12.55
N THR A 294 -15.08 -8.15 11.38
CA THR A 294 -16.18 -8.53 10.49
C THR A 294 -15.98 -9.97 10.00
N PRO A 295 -16.88 -10.91 10.35
CA PRO A 295 -16.73 -12.30 9.95
C PRO A 295 -16.94 -12.47 8.45
N SER A 296 -16.20 -13.38 7.83
CA SER A 296 -16.35 -13.74 6.42
C SER A 296 -16.27 -12.58 5.42
N ILE A 297 -15.48 -11.55 5.74
CA ILE A 297 -15.30 -10.36 4.89
C ILE A 297 -14.95 -10.75 3.45
N SER A 298 -15.59 -10.09 2.49
CA SER A 298 -15.24 -10.25 1.08
C SER A 298 -13.95 -9.50 0.77
N ILE A 299 -13.20 -9.95 -0.24
CA ILE A 299 -12.00 -9.24 -0.69
C ILE A 299 -12.33 -7.81 -1.14
N GLN A 300 -13.51 -7.59 -1.70
CA GLN A 300 -14.03 -6.29 -2.11
C GLN A 300 -14.18 -5.35 -0.91
N GLU A 301 -14.92 -5.79 0.12
CA GLU A 301 -15.15 -5.00 1.33
C GLU A 301 -13.83 -4.67 2.05
N LEU A 302 -12.90 -5.64 2.11
CA LEU A 302 -11.56 -5.42 2.68
C LEU A 302 -10.82 -4.30 1.95
N ARG A 303 -10.86 -4.28 0.60
CA ARG A 303 -10.20 -3.23 -0.20
C ARG A 303 -10.82 -1.85 0.06
N SER A 304 -12.15 -1.75 0.09
CA SER A 304 -12.86 -0.50 0.36
C SER A 304 -12.47 0.07 1.72
N LYS A 305 -12.45 -0.77 2.76
CA LYS A 305 -11.99 -0.37 4.11
C LYS A 305 -10.53 0.06 4.13
N CYS A 306 -9.64 -0.71 3.50
CA CYS A 306 -8.22 -0.36 3.42
C CYS A 306 -7.97 0.98 2.71
N ARG A 307 -8.69 1.28 1.61
CA ARG A 307 -8.62 2.57 0.92
C ARG A 307 -9.07 3.71 1.83
N LYS A 308 -10.19 3.53 2.53
CA LYS A 308 -10.67 4.51 3.51
C LYS A 308 -9.62 4.76 4.60
N TYR A 309 -9.06 3.70 5.20
CA TYR A 309 -8.03 3.84 6.22
C TYR A 309 -6.74 4.48 5.69
N LYS A 310 -6.35 4.20 4.44
CA LYS A 310 -5.22 4.86 3.79
C LYS A 310 -5.44 6.37 3.65
N MET A 311 -6.65 6.79 3.30
CA MET A 311 -6.99 8.20 3.14
C MET A 311 -7.13 8.95 4.47
N GLU A 312 -7.76 8.32 5.47
CA GLU A 312 -8.04 8.98 6.77
C GLU A 312 -6.85 8.94 7.73
N TYR A 313 -6.11 7.84 7.78
CA TYR A 313 -5.11 7.58 8.82
C TYR A 313 -3.70 7.27 8.30
N ASP A 314 -3.47 7.40 6.99
CA ASP A 314 -2.23 6.99 6.31
C ASP A 314 -1.81 5.56 6.67
N LEU A 315 -2.69 4.60 6.41
CA LEU A 315 -2.43 3.17 6.59
C LEU A 315 -1.05 2.74 6.06
N GLN A 316 -0.27 2.03 6.87
CA GLN A 316 1.10 1.63 6.55
C GLN A 316 1.30 0.11 6.50
N VAL A 317 0.47 -0.67 7.19
CA VAL A 317 0.55 -2.14 7.17
C VAL A 317 -0.87 -2.73 7.25
N ILE A 318 -1.11 -3.78 6.48
CA ILE A 318 -2.36 -4.57 6.53
C ILE A 318 -2.02 -5.96 7.04
N MET A 319 -2.77 -6.46 8.01
CA MET A 319 -2.63 -7.80 8.58
C MET A 319 -3.98 -8.53 8.55
N ILE A 320 -3.99 -9.79 8.12
CA ILE A 320 -5.22 -10.58 7.93
C ILE A 320 -5.10 -11.93 8.63
N ASP A 321 -5.97 -12.21 9.60
CA ASP A 321 -6.07 -13.48 10.33
C ASP A 321 -7.42 -14.16 10.11
N TYR A 322 -7.59 -15.12 9.19
CA TYR A 322 -6.65 -15.69 8.25
C TYR A 322 -7.33 -15.92 6.90
N LEU A 323 -6.54 -16.07 5.83
CA LEU A 323 -7.01 -16.04 4.44
C LEU A 323 -8.18 -16.98 4.15
N GLN A 324 -8.16 -18.18 4.70
CA GLN A 324 -9.16 -19.20 4.43
C GLN A 324 -10.52 -18.93 5.09
N LEU A 325 -10.72 -17.82 5.80
CA LEU A 325 -12.04 -17.37 6.25
C LEU A 325 -12.64 -16.27 5.36
N MET A 326 -11.88 -15.75 4.40
CA MET A 326 -12.40 -14.78 3.44
C MET A 326 -13.32 -15.48 2.43
N SER A 327 -14.31 -14.72 1.98
CA SER A 327 -15.19 -15.09 0.86
C SER A 327 -14.69 -14.43 -0.43
N GLY A 328 -14.58 -15.21 -1.50
CA GLY A 328 -14.54 -14.69 -2.86
C GLY A 328 -15.95 -14.26 -3.20
N GLY A 329 -16.16 -12.99 -3.55
CA GLY A 329 -17.48 -12.36 -3.73
C GLY A 329 -18.33 -12.89 -4.90
N SER A 330 -18.43 -14.21 -5.10
CA SER A 330 -19.27 -14.83 -6.12
C SER A 330 -20.24 -15.83 -5.46
N GLY A 331 -21.52 -15.46 -5.38
CA GLY A 331 -22.62 -16.36 -4.98
C GLY A 331 -22.89 -17.53 -5.94
N LYS A 332 -21.91 -17.94 -6.75
CA LYS A 332 -22.02 -19.07 -7.69
C LYS A 332 -21.47 -20.32 -7.02
N SER A 333 -22.38 -21.22 -6.67
CA SER A 333 -22.19 -22.47 -5.91
C SER A 333 -21.32 -23.56 -6.58
N SER A 334 -20.38 -23.23 -7.48
CA SER A 334 -19.62 -24.22 -8.26
C SER A 334 -18.13 -23.89 -8.47
N GLU A 335 -17.56 -22.86 -7.82
CA GLU A 335 -16.11 -22.63 -7.90
C GLU A 335 -15.34 -23.52 -6.91
N SER A 336 -14.22 -24.08 -7.38
CA SER A 336 -13.31 -24.83 -6.52
C SER A 336 -12.70 -23.87 -5.50
N ARG A 337 -12.70 -24.23 -4.21
CA ARG A 337 -12.07 -23.45 -3.13
C ARG A 337 -10.64 -23.02 -3.45
N GLN A 338 -9.91 -23.85 -4.21
CA GLN A 338 -8.56 -23.53 -4.67
C GLN A 338 -8.52 -22.31 -5.60
N GLN A 339 -9.50 -22.16 -6.49
CA GLN A 339 -9.60 -21.03 -7.41
C GLN A 339 -9.93 -19.74 -6.64
N GLU A 340 -10.88 -19.81 -5.72
CA GLU A 340 -11.26 -18.70 -4.84
C GLU A 340 -10.05 -18.17 -4.05
N ILE A 341 -9.28 -19.07 -3.45
CA ILE A 341 -8.05 -18.72 -2.73
C ILE A 341 -7.01 -18.10 -3.67
N SER A 342 -6.91 -18.59 -4.91
CA SER A 342 -6.00 -18.03 -5.93
C SER A 342 -6.40 -16.62 -6.36
N GLU A 343 -7.70 -16.31 -6.37
CA GLU A 343 -8.22 -14.96 -6.66
C GLU A 343 -8.00 -14.00 -5.49
N ILE A 344 -8.23 -14.47 -4.26
CA ILE A 344 -7.94 -13.71 -3.04
C ILE A 344 -6.45 -13.34 -2.98
N SER A 345 -5.56 -14.31 -3.21
CA SER A 345 -4.11 -14.10 -3.23
C SER A 345 -3.67 -13.00 -4.21
N ARG A 346 -4.09 -13.12 -5.47
CA ARG A 346 -3.79 -12.12 -6.51
C ARG A 346 -4.34 -10.75 -6.15
N SER A 347 -5.55 -10.70 -5.60
CA SER A 347 -6.19 -9.46 -5.18
C SER A 347 -5.47 -8.78 -4.01
N LEU A 348 -4.96 -9.55 -3.05
CA LEU A 348 -4.15 -9.03 -1.95
C LEU A 348 -2.80 -8.49 -2.44
N LYS A 349 -2.15 -9.19 -3.37
CA LYS A 349 -0.93 -8.67 -4.00
C LYS A 349 -1.19 -7.38 -4.78
N ALA A 350 -2.31 -7.30 -5.49
CA ALA A 350 -2.73 -6.08 -6.17
C ALA A 350 -3.00 -4.94 -5.17
N LEU A 351 -3.66 -5.23 -4.05
CA LEU A 351 -3.92 -4.26 -2.98
C LEU A 351 -2.63 -3.73 -2.35
N ALA A 352 -1.67 -4.62 -2.05
CA ALA A 352 -0.36 -4.24 -1.52
C ALA A 352 0.33 -3.21 -2.43
N ARG A 353 0.33 -3.47 -3.75
CA ARG A 353 0.90 -2.58 -4.76
C ARG A 353 0.11 -1.28 -4.94
N GLU A 354 -1.23 -1.36 -4.94
CA GLU A 354 -2.13 -0.21 -5.09
C GLU A 354 -1.95 0.80 -3.95
N LEU A 355 -1.86 0.31 -2.71
CA LEU A 355 -1.71 1.17 -1.53
C LEU A 355 -0.25 1.45 -1.15
N ASN A 356 0.69 0.76 -1.81
CA ASN A 356 2.13 0.78 -1.50
C ASN A 356 2.39 0.52 -0.01
N VAL A 357 1.85 -0.59 0.50
CA VAL A 357 2.00 -1.06 1.89
C VAL A 357 2.26 -2.57 1.91
N PRO A 358 3.01 -3.12 2.89
CA PRO A 358 3.05 -4.55 3.12
C PRO A 358 1.67 -5.09 3.51
N VAL A 359 1.31 -6.24 2.94
CA VAL A 359 0.14 -7.03 3.32
C VAL A 359 0.63 -8.34 3.93
N VAL A 360 0.37 -8.55 5.21
CA VAL A 360 0.68 -9.76 5.96
C VAL A 360 -0.57 -10.62 6.04
N ALA A 361 -0.50 -11.81 5.47
CA ALA A 361 -1.63 -12.72 5.41
C ALA A 361 -1.31 -14.02 6.15
N LEU A 362 -2.14 -14.36 7.14
CA LEU A 362 -2.02 -15.62 7.85
C LEU A 362 -2.67 -16.74 7.06
N SER A 363 -2.02 -17.90 7.04
CA SER A 363 -2.52 -19.10 6.39
C SER A 363 -2.38 -20.32 7.29
N GLN A 364 -3.31 -21.25 7.21
CA GLN A 364 -3.22 -22.52 7.91
C GLN A 364 -2.56 -23.58 7.03
N LEU A 365 -1.71 -24.42 7.62
CA LEU A 365 -1.07 -25.53 6.92
C LEU A 365 -1.95 -26.79 6.87
N SER A 366 -1.80 -27.56 5.79
CA SER A 366 -2.44 -28.88 5.68
C SER A 366 -1.99 -29.83 6.80
N ARG A 367 -2.80 -30.87 7.08
CA ARG A 367 -2.45 -31.91 8.06
C ARG A 367 -1.30 -32.83 7.60
N ALA A 368 -0.88 -32.73 6.33
CA ALA A 368 0.20 -33.57 5.79
C ALA A 368 1.55 -33.35 6.50
N VAL A 369 1.77 -32.14 7.04
CA VAL A 369 2.94 -31.81 7.87
C VAL A 369 3.12 -32.79 9.03
N GLU A 370 2.01 -33.21 9.66
CA GLU A 370 2.03 -34.08 10.85
C GLU A 370 2.39 -35.54 10.50
N GLN A 371 2.34 -35.92 9.22
CA GLN A 371 2.69 -37.27 8.79
C GLN A 371 4.19 -37.42 8.53
N ARG A 372 4.94 -36.32 8.40
CA ARG A 372 6.40 -36.35 8.22
C ARG A 372 7.12 -36.51 9.55
N PRO A 373 8.26 -37.22 9.61
CA PRO A 373 8.98 -37.45 10.86
C PRO A 373 9.50 -36.18 11.55
N ASP A 374 9.84 -35.15 10.78
CA ASP A 374 10.40 -33.89 11.29
C ASP A 374 9.32 -32.87 11.67
N HIS A 375 8.08 -33.07 11.23
CA HIS A 375 6.95 -32.15 11.39
C HIS A 375 7.22 -30.70 10.94
N ARG A 376 8.30 -30.47 10.18
CA ARG A 376 8.72 -29.14 9.75
C ARG A 376 7.93 -28.71 8.52
N PRO A 377 7.29 -27.54 8.53
CA PRO A 377 6.58 -27.04 7.35
C PRO A 377 7.49 -26.79 6.15
N MET A 378 6.95 -26.98 4.95
CA MET A 378 7.55 -26.67 3.66
C MET A 378 6.51 -26.06 2.72
N LEU A 379 6.95 -25.44 1.63
CA LEU A 379 6.08 -24.72 0.69
C LEU A 379 4.92 -25.58 0.16
N SER A 380 5.18 -26.87 -0.10
CA SER A 380 4.16 -27.82 -0.58
C SER A 380 3.01 -28.07 0.41
N ASP A 381 3.15 -27.68 1.68
CA ASP A 381 2.09 -27.83 2.70
C ASP A 381 1.00 -26.76 2.63
N LEU A 382 1.23 -25.72 1.83
CA LEU A 382 0.22 -24.73 1.42
C LEU A 382 -0.74 -25.29 0.36
N ARG A 383 -0.77 -26.62 0.16
CA ARG A 383 -1.31 -27.40 -0.97
C ARG A 383 -2.67 -26.99 -1.53
N GLU A 384 -3.56 -26.39 -0.74
CA GLU A 384 -4.85 -25.84 -1.24
C GLU A 384 -4.67 -24.52 -2.01
N SER A 385 -3.42 -24.07 -2.18
CA SER A 385 -3.09 -22.68 -2.45
C SER A 385 -1.76 -22.50 -3.19
N GLY A 386 -1.46 -23.33 -4.19
CA GLY A 386 -0.25 -23.16 -5.01
C GLY A 386 -0.09 -21.76 -5.62
N ALA A 387 -1.21 -21.04 -5.84
CA ALA A 387 -1.20 -19.63 -6.25
C ALA A 387 -0.73 -18.68 -5.14
N ILE A 388 -1.10 -18.93 -3.87
CA ILE A 388 -0.59 -18.15 -2.73
C ILE A 388 0.93 -18.19 -2.70
N GLU A 389 1.52 -19.37 -2.85
CA GLU A 389 2.97 -19.52 -2.89
C GLU A 389 3.57 -18.67 -4.00
N GLN A 390 3.00 -18.67 -5.20
CA GLN A 390 3.54 -17.95 -6.36
C GLN A 390 3.48 -16.42 -6.19
N ASP A 391 2.33 -15.92 -5.71
CA ASP A 391 2.05 -14.48 -5.57
C ASP A 391 2.79 -13.84 -4.41
N ALA A 392 2.99 -14.57 -3.30
CA ALA A 392 3.71 -14.06 -2.14
C ALA A 392 5.18 -13.73 -2.47
N ASP A 393 5.66 -12.59 -1.97
CA ASP A 393 7.06 -12.19 -2.09
C ASP A 393 7.91 -12.80 -0.98
N MET A 394 7.29 -13.06 0.18
CA MET A 394 7.89 -13.73 1.32
C MET A 394 6.94 -14.77 1.91
N VAL A 395 7.46 -15.95 2.27
CA VAL A 395 6.71 -17.00 2.96
C VAL A 395 7.50 -17.42 4.20
N MET A 396 6.86 -17.29 5.36
CA MET A 396 7.39 -17.72 6.65
C MET A 396 6.54 -18.82 7.25
N PHE A 397 7.19 -19.81 7.87
CA PHE A 397 6.52 -20.82 8.67
C PHE A 397 6.90 -20.69 10.14
N ILE A 398 5.94 -20.97 11.02
CA ILE A 398 6.21 -21.08 12.46
C ILE A 398 6.23 -22.55 12.84
N TYR A 399 7.32 -22.96 13.49
CA TYR A 399 7.50 -24.30 14.02
C TYR A 399 7.96 -24.24 15.47
N ARG A 400 7.40 -25.12 16.30
CA ARG A 400 7.76 -25.27 17.71
C ARG A 400 8.00 -26.74 18.00
N ASP A 401 9.25 -27.09 18.28
CA ASP A 401 9.62 -28.48 18.56
C ASP A 401 9.01 -28.97 19.88
N ASP A 402 8.95 -28.09 20.88
CA ASP A 402 8.42 -28.39 22.22
C ASP A 402 6.93 -28.78 22.25
N TYR A 403 6.18 -28.43 21.20
CA TYR A 403 4.79 -28.85 21.01
C TYR A 403 4.68 -30.35 20.68
N TYR A 404 5.63 -30.88 19.88
CA TYR A 404 5.64 -32.27 19.44
C TYR A 404 6.51 -33.15 20.35
N ASN A 405 7.62 -32.59 20.84
CA ASN A 405 8.62 -33.28 21.63
C ASN A 405 8.77 -32.60 23.01
N LYS A 406 8.12 -33.17 24.03
CA LYS A 406 8.16 -32.64 25.40
C LYS A 406 9.54 -32.71 26.07
N ASP A 407 10.43 -33.53 25.54
CA ASP A 407 11.78 -33.75 26.07
C ASP A 407 12.87 -33.02 25.26
N THR A 408 12.47 -32.15 24.33
CA THR A 408 13.42 -31.34 23.55
C THR A 408 14.31 -30.46 24.43
N GLU A 409 15.54 -30.22 23.98
CA GLU A 409 16.45 -29.25 24.59
C GLU A 409 16.04 -27.80 24.26
N LYS A 410 15.26 -27.60 23.19
CA LYS A 410 14.79 -26.29 22.70
C LYS A 410 13.41 -25.88 23.29
N LYS A 411 13.22 -26.05 24.60
CA LYS A 411 11.94 -25.68 25.25
C LYS A 411 11.69 -24.18 25.18
N GLY A 412 10.46 -23.80 24.80
CA GLY A 412 10.10 -22.39 24.66
C GLY A 412 10.80 -21.69 23.49
N VAL A 413 11.44 -22.41 22.57
CA VAL A 413 12.01 -21.83 21.35
C VAL A 413 11.06 -22.07 20.19
N ALA A 414 10.75 -20.99 19.46
CA ALA A 414 9.99 -21.04 18.24
C ALA A 414 10.88 -20.68 17.05
N GLU A 415 10.80 -21.48 16.01
CA GLU A 415 11.54 -21.28 14.77
C GLU A 415 10.64 -20.59 13.73
N ILE A 416 11.11 -19.46 13.23
CA ILE A 416 10.53 -18.73 12.10
C ILE A 416 11.34 -19.08 10.85
N ILE A 417 10.78 -19.97 10.03
CA ILE A 417 11.42 -20.51 8.84
C ILE A 417 11.04 -19.63 7.65
N ILE A 418 11.97 -18.82 7.15
CA ILE A 418 11.82 -18.04 5.92
C ILE A 418 12.03 -18.99 4.73
N ALA A 419 10.94 -19.56 4.23
CA ALA A 419 10.97 -20.59 3.18
C ALA A 419 11.04 -20.00 1.77
N LYS A 420 10.56 -18.76 1.59
CA LYS A 420 10.63 -18.01 0.33
C LYS A 420 10.89 -16.54 0.64
N GLN A 421 11.80 -15.93 -0.11
CA GLN A 421 12.02 -14.47 -0.10
C GLN A 421 12.54 -14.02 -1.46
N ARG A 422 11.86 -13.06 -2.11
CA ARG A 422 12.27 -12.55 -3.43
C ARG A 422 13.48 -11.61 -3.38
N HIS A 423 13.65 -10.90 -2.27
CA HIS A 423 14.59 -9.78 -2.14
C HIS A 423 15.65 -9.98 -1.05
N GLY A 424 15.92 -11.23 -0.65
CA GLY A 424 16.95 -11.54 0.34
C GLY A 424 17.07 -13.04 0.62
N PRO A 425 17.83 -13.42 1.66
CA PRO A 425 18.12 -14.83 1.94
C PRO A 425 16.91 -15.58 2.50
N ILE A 426 16.89 -16.89 2.26
CA ILE A 426 16.08 -17.84 3.02
C ILE A 426 16.86 -18.29 4.26
N GLY A 427 16.16 -18.77 5.30
CA GLY A 427 16.82 -19.18 6.53
C GLY A 427 15.84 -19.50 7.64
N THR A 428 16.37 -19.67 8.85
CA THR A 428 15.57 -19.89 10.06
C THR A 428 16.06 -18.95 11.14
N VAL A 429 15.10 -18.26 11.77
CA VAL A 429 15.33 -17.38 12.91
C VAL A 429 14.71 -18.04 14.13
N GLU A 430 15.42 -18.02 15.26
CA GLU A 430 14.95 -18.57 16.53
C GLU A 430 14.48 -17.42 17.42
N LEU A 431 13.27 -17.54 17.96
CA LEU A 431 12.67 -16.61 18.90
C LEU A 431 12.29 -17.35 20.19
N LEU A 432 12.24 -16.61 21.30
CA LEU A 432 11.71 -17.11 22.55
C LEU A 432 10.18 -17.01 22.53
N TRP A 433 9.50 -18.08 22.93
CA TRP A 433 8.05 -18.16 23.08
C TRP A 433 7.68 -18.20 24.57
N LEU A 434 6.94 -17.19 25.01
CA LEU A 434 6.44 -17.02 26.38
C LEU A 434 4.92 -17.28 26.40
N PRO A 435 4.48 -18.52 26.67
CA PRO A 435 3.07 -18.90 26.55
C PRO A 435 2.15 -18.14 27.52
N GLU A 436 2.63 -17.75 28.70
CA GLU A 436 1.87 -17.07 29.75
C GLU A 436 1.31 -15.72 29.27
N TYR A 437 2.13 -15.03 28.46
CA TYR A 437 1.84 -13.70 27.89
C TYR A 437 1.46 -13.75 26.42
N THR A 438 1.44 -14.95 25.81
CA THR A 438 1.32 -15.12 24.35
C THR A 438 2.32 -14.27 23.56
N LYS A 439 3.55 -14.14 24.07
CA LYS A 439 4.56 -13.19 23.58
C LYS A 439 5.72 -13.93 22.90
N PHE A 440 6.18 -13.39 21.78
CA PHE A 440 7.46 -13.75 21.18
C PHE A 440 8.50 -12.72 21.59
N ALA A 441 9.73 -13.15 21.86
CA ALA A 441 10.82 -12.25 22.23
C ALA A 441 12.12 -12.62 21.48
N ASN A 442 13.01 -11.66 21.34
CA ASN A 442 14.34 -11.89 20.79
C ASN A 442 15.11 -12.88 21.67
N LEU A 443 15.70 -13.91 21.05
CA LEU A 443 16.53 -14.88 21.76
C LEU A 443 17.93 -14.30 21.96
N GLU A 444 18.36 -14.14 23.20
CA GLU A 444 19.72 -13.69 23.51
C GLU A 444 20.70 -14.83 23.24
N LYS A 445 21.49 -14.72 22.16
CA LYS A 445 22.58 -15.65 21.89
C LYS A 445 23.73 -15.31 22.82
N GLY A 446 23.89 -16.07 23.90
CA GLY A 446 25.04 -15.93 24.80
C GLY A 446 26.34 -16.00 23.99
N HIS A 447 27.17 -14.96 24.11
CA HIS A 447 28.52 -14.92 23.55
C HIS A 447 29.51 -15.72 24.38
#